data_AF-A0A9E4AKG6-F1
#
_entry.id   AF-A0A9E4AKG6-F1
#
_cell.length_a   1.000
_cell.length_b   1.000
_cell.length_c   1.000
_cell.angle_alpha   90.00
_cell.angle_beta   90.00
_cell.angle_gamma   90.00
#
_symmetry.space_group_name_H-M   'P 1'
#
loop_
_entity.id
_entity.type
_entity.pdbx_description
1 polymer ?
#
loop_
_entity_poly.entity_id
_entity_poly.type
_entity_poly.pdbx_seq_one_letter_code
_entity_poly.pdbx_strand_id
1 'polypeptide(L)'
;MDKAAVASVVEGIRKESDTALTEARRDDSQRLDNLIHAIIERTQDPAFKAKLSGLDREIHRVFQAAAAASPDPETVRTLELMQGIAVLTSIMNAIAETRLAAGQPGIPAKTAAAPPKSMPAEYTKYFVNNAIGRYKTEGLDATLAYYNTPESIDGQWYMFIIDEENTMRAHAADPDLVDQPAAAAVGPNGYPAGEAVAAAADEHGAWLDYTFPNPVSGGVDTK
;
A
#
# COMPACT_ATOMS: atom_id res chain seq x y z
N MET A 1 1.62 -53.57 -14.17
CA MET A 1 2.70 -52.74 -13.60
C MET A 1 3.10 -53.34 -12.27
N ASP A 2 4.39 -53.58 -12.07
CA ASP A 2 4.92 -54.15 -10.82
C ASP A 2 4.75 -53.15 -9.67
N LYS A 3 4.25 -53.62 -8.52
CA LYS A 3 4.02 -52.82 -7.32
C LYS A 3 5.33 -52.23 -6.78
N ALA A 4 6.46 -52.91 -6.99
CA ALA A 4 7.78 -52.40 -6.63
C ALA A 4 8.21 -51.22 -7.53
N ALA A 5 7.89 -51.28 -8.82
CA ALA A 5 8.16 -50.19 -9.77
C ALA A 5 7.31 -48.95 -9.44
N VAL A 6 6.05 -49.13 -9.03
CA VAL A 6 5.19 -48.01 -8.60
C VAL A 6 5.71 -47.36 -7.30
N ALA A 7 6.13 -48.17 -6.32
CA ALA A 7 6.67 -47.66 -5.06
C ALA A 7 7.96 -46.85 -5.27
N SER A 8 8.86 -47.31 -6.15
CA SER A 8 10.11 -46.60 -6.46
C SER A 8 9.86 -45.26 -7.17
N VAL A 9 8.85 -45.17 -8.03
CA VAL A 9 8.50 -43.91 -8.71
C VAL A 9 7.87 -42.91 -7.73
N VAL A 10 6.99 -43.38 -6.84
CA VAL A 10 6.37 -42.53 -5.81
C VAL A 10 7.42 -41.97 -4.85
N GLU A 11 8.41 -42.77 -4.45
CA GLU A 11 9.50 -42.32 -3.58
C GLU A 11 10.41 -41.29 -4.27
N GLY A 12 10.65 -41.44 -5.58
CA GLY A 12 11.39 -40.46 -6.39
C GLY A 12 10.68 -39.11 -6.47
N ILE A 13 9.38 -39.11 -6.78
CA ILE A 13 8.55 -37.90 -6.86
C ILE A 13 8.49 -37.19 -5.50
N ARG A 14 8.36 -37.95 -4.41
CA ARG A 14 8.37 -37.40 -3.05
C ARG A 14 9.68 -36.68 -2.77
N LYS A 15 10.82 -37.30 -3.07
CA LYS A 15 12.15 -36.73 -2.82
C LYS A 15 12.42 -35.48 -3.66
N GLU A 16 11.98 -35.45 -4.91
CA GLU A 16 12.09 -34.28 -5.79
C GLU A 16 11.19 -33.13 -5.31
N SER A 17 9.97 -33.44 -4.87
CA SER A 17 9.04 -32.48 -4.27
C SER A 17 9.60 -31.87 -2.97
N ASP A 18 10.15 -32.69 -2.07
CA ASP A 18 10.75 -32.24 -0.80
C ASP A 18 11.97 -31.34 -1.04
N THR A 19 12.74 -31.62 -2.10
CA THR A 19 13.88 -30.81 -2.52
C THR A 19 13.43 -29.46 -3.09
N ALA A 20 12.46 -29.46 -4.01
CA ALA A 20 11.91 -28.24 -4.60
C ALA A 20 11.21 -27.34 -3.56
N LEU A 21 10.49 -27.93 -2.60
CA LEU A 21 9.90 -27.23 -1.46
C LEU A 21 10.97 -26.63 -0.54
N THR A 22 12.08 -27.34 -0.32
CA THR A 22 13.20 -26.85 0.48
C THR A 22 13.92 -25.67 -0.20
N GLU A 23 14.12 -25.73 -1.51
CA GLU A 23 14.76 -24.68 -2.29
C GLU A 23 13.87 -23.43 -2.40
N ALA A 24 12.58 -23.59 -2.71
CA ALA A 24 11.61 -22.48 -2.74
C ALA A 24 11.53 -21.75 -1.39
N ARG A 25 11.52 -22.50 -0.28
CA ARG A 25 11.48 -21.93 1.08
C ARG A 25 12.78 -21.24 1.48
N ARG A 26 13.94 -21.69 0.97
CA ARG A 26 15.25 -21.06 1.22
C ARG A 26 15.37 -19.71 0.52
N ASP A 27 14.87 -19.62 -0.70
CA ASP A 27 14.84 -18.37 -1.46
C ASP A 27 13.95 -17.31 -0.79
N ASP A 28 12.82 -17.72 -0.22
CA ASP A 28 11.90 -16.82 0.48
C ASP A 28 12.50 -16.25 1.77
N SER A 29 13.21 -17.07 2.56
CA SER A 29 13.91 -16.60 3.77
C SER A 29 15.01 -15.58 3.44
N GLN A 30 15.85 -15.87 2.44
CA GLN A 30 16.90 -14.94 2.02
C GLN A 30 16.33 -13.62 1.45
N ARG A 31 15.19 -13.69 0.75
CA ARG A 31 14.47 -12.51 0.26
C ARG A 31 13.92 -11.65 1.40
N LEU A 32 13.38 -12.27 2.45
CA LEU A 32 12.89 -11.58 3.64
C LEU A 32 14.02 -10.85 4.37
N ASP A 33 15.16 -11.51 4.59
CA ASP A 33 16.33 -10.90 5.24
C ASP A 33 16.86 -9.70 4.43
N ASN A 34 16.96 -9.86 3.10
CA ASN A 34 17.39 -8.78 2.22
C ASN A 34 16.42 -7.58 2.26
N LEU A 35 15.11 -7.85 2.34
CA LEU A 35 14.09 -6.82 2.45
C LEU A 35 14.19 -6.06 3.78
N ILE A 36 14.33 -6.78 4.89
CA ILE A 36 14.50 -6.19 6.24
C ILE A 36 15.73 -5.29 6.26
N HIS A 37 16.86 -5.77 5.74
CA HIS A 37 18.09 -4.99 5.68
C HIS A 37 17.94 -3.73 4.82
N ALA A 38 17.29 -3.84 3.66
CA ALA A 38 17.03 -2.69 2.79
C ALA A 38 16.11 -1.63 3.44
N ILE A 39 15.12 -2.05 4.25
CA ILE A 39 14.23 -1.14 4.99
C ILE A 39 15.03 -0.39 6.07
N ILE A 40 15.86 -1.10 6.84
CA ILE A 40 16.72 -0.51 7.88
C ILE A 40 17.67 0.52 7.25
N GLU A 41 18.32 0.19 6.13
CA GLU A 41 19.28 1.07 5.48
C GLU A 41 18.66 2.31 4.84
N ARG A 42 17.43 2.22 4.33
CA ARG A 42 16.69 3.37 3.75
C ARG A 42 16.11 4.31 4.80
N THR A 43 16.12 3.93 6.07
CA THR A 43 15.61 4.75 7.16
C THR A 43 16.54 5.94 7.43
N GLN A 44 16.02 7.16 7.26
CA GLN A 44 16.81 8.40 7.42
C GLN A 44 16.88 8.92 8.86
N ASP A 45 15.93 8.54 9.72
CA ASP A 45 15.94 8.90 11.13
C ASP A 45 16.91 8.00 11.91
N PRO A 46 18.00 8.55 12.51
CA PRO A 46 18.98 7.75 13.23
C PRO A 46 18.42 7.04 14.47
N ALA A 47 17.48 7.66 15.18
CA ALA A 47 16.88 7.08 16.37
C ALA A 47 15.96 5.92 16.00
N PHE A 48 15.18 6.08 14.93
CA PHE A 48 14.32 5.01 14.42
C PHE A 48 15.15 3.86 13.82
N LYS A 49 16.20 4.16 13.05
CA LYS A 49 17.15 3.16 12.52
C LYS A 49 17.77 2.35 13.65
N ALA A 50 18.20 3.00 14.74
CA ALA A 50 18.74 2.32 15.92
C ALA A 50 17.72 1.39 16.61
N LYS A 51 16.45 1.82 16.70
CA LYS A 51 15.36 1.00 17.25
C LYS A 51 15.11 -0.24 16.39
N LEU A 52 15.06 -0.10 15.07
CA LEU A 52 14.87 -1.21 14.13
C LEU A 52 16.03 -2.21 14.18
N SER A 53 17.28 -1.73 14.18
CA SER A 53 18.45 -2.61 14.33
C SER A 53 18.51 -3.31 15.68
N GLY A 54 17.98 -2.69 16.75
CA GLY A 54 17.87 -3.33 18.07
C GLY A 54 16.88 -4.49 18.05
N LEU A 55 15.70 -4.25 17.48
CA LEU A 55 14.63 -5.23 17.32
C LEU A 55 15.06 -6.43 16.46
N ASP A 56 15.73 -6.17 15.33
CA ASP A 56 16.28 -7.22 14.46
C ASP A 56 17.25 -8.14 15.21
N ARG A 57 18.19 -7.56 15.99
CA ARG A 57 19.11 -8.33 16.83
C ARG A 57 18.42 -9.15 17.91
N GLU A 58 17.42 -8.58 18.58
CA GLU A 58 16.71 -9.26 19.66
C GLU A 58 15.89 -10.43 19.13
N ILE A 59 15.21 -10.22 18.01
CA ILE A 59 14.50 -11.28 17.30
C ILE A 59 15.48 -12.38 16.86
N HIS A 60 16.59 -12.03 16.21
CA HIS A 60 17.62 -13.00 15.83
C HIS A 60 18.15 -13.81 17.02
N ARG A 61 18.33 -13.17 18.18
CA ARG A 61 18.76 -13.84 19.42
C ARG A 61 17.73 -14.84 19.93
N VAL A 62 16.44 -14.47 20.00
CA VAL A 62 15.35 -15.35 20.47
C VAL A 62 15.25 -16.57 19.58
N PHE A 63 15.36 -16.38 18.27
CA PHE A 63 15.28 -17.46 17.31
C PHE A 63 16.50 -18.39 17.31
N GLN A 64 17.72 -17.85 17.42
CA GLN A 64 18.89 -18.70 17.62
C GLN A 64 18.80 -19.53 18.91
N ALA A 65 18.27 -18.97 20.00
CA ALA A 65 18.06 -19.70 21.24
C ALA A 65 17.01 -20.82 21.08
N ALA A 66 15.91 -20.55 20.38
CA ALA A 66 14.88 -21.54 20.07
C ALA A 66 15.39 -22.64 19.13
N ALA A 67 16.21 -22.27 18.14
CA ALA A 67 16.83 -23.20 17.21
C ALA A 67 17.84 -24.12 17.91
N ALA A 68 18.67 -23.58 18.80
CA ALA A 68 19.63 -24.37 19.59
C ALA A 68 18.94 -25.35 20.57
N ALA A 69 17.71 -25.04 21.01
CA ALA A 69 16.92 -25.89 21.90
C ALA A 69 16.19 -27.02 21.17
N SER A 70 16.11 -26.99 19.83
CA SER A 70 15.45 -28.03 19.03
C SER A 70 16.46 -28.81 18.18
N PRO A 71 16.57 -30.14 18.34
CA PRO A 71 17.40 -30.96 17.46
C PRO A 71 16.74 -31.23 16.09
N ASP A 72 15.48 -30.84 15.91
CA ASP A 72 14.71 -31.08 14.68
C ASP A 72 14.88 -29.94 13.66
N PRO A 73 15.48 -30.18 12.48
CA PRO A 73 15.70 -29.16 11.45
C PRO A 73 14.43 -28.51 10.89
N GLU A 74 13.28 -29.22 10.88
CA GLU A 74 12.01 -28.63 10.42
C GLU A 74 11.45 -27.62 11.41
N THR A 75 11.58 -27.91 12.71
CA THR A 75 11.24 -26.97 13.78
C THR A 75 12.10 -25.70 13.71
N VAL A 76 13.42 -25.83 13.50
CA VAL A 76 14.32 -24.67 13.34
C VAL A 76 13.91 -23.80 12.15
N ARG A 77 13.57 -24.41 11.01
CA ARG A 77 13.15 -23.67 9.80
C ARG A 77 11.79 -23.00 9.93
N THR A 78 10.83 -23.65 10.60
CA THR A 78 9.51 -23.06 10.88
C THR A 78 9.67 -21.83 11.78
N LEU A 79 10.59 -21.92 12.74
CA LEU A 79 10.96 -20.79 13.58
C LEU A 79 11.59 -19.66 12.73
N GLU A 80 12.53 -19.92 11.83
CA GLU A 80 13.09 -18.89 10.92
C GLU A 80 12.01 -18.18 10.06
N LEU A 81 11.01 -18.90 9.56
CA LEU A 81 9.88 -18.28 8.82
C LEU A 81 8.99 -17.42 9.73
N MET A 82 8.70 -17.89 10.95
CA MET A 82 8.00 -17.10 11.96
C MET A 82 8.80 -15.85 12.38
N GLN A 83 10.12 -15.93 12.35
CA GLN A 83 11.03 -14.82 12.60
C GLN A 83 10.83 -13.71 11.57
N GLY A 84 10.93 -14.04 10.28
CA GLY A 84 10.77 -13.06 9.20
C GLY A 84 9.43 -12.33 9.27
N ILE A 85 8.35 -13.08 9.56
CA ILE A 85 7.00 -12.51 9.73
C ILE A 85 6.93 -11.62 10.97
N ALA A 86 7.45 -12.06 12.12
CA ALA A 86 7.43 -11.28 13.36
C ALA A 86 8.23 -9.98 13.26
N VAL A 87 9.37 -9.98 12.55
CA VAL A 87 10.13 -8.76 12.24
C VAL A 87 9.29 -7.82 11.38
N LEU A 88 8.67 -8.33 10.31
CA LEU A 88 7.82 -7.52 9.43
C LEU A 88 6.64 -6.89 10.18
N THR A 89 5.93 -7.68 11.00
CA THR A 89 4.82 -7.17 11.81
C THR A 89 5.28 -6.11 12.81
N SER A 90 6.43 -6.31 13.43
CA SER A 90 6.99 -5.36 14.40
C SER A 90 7.50 -4.08 13.73
N ILE A 91 8.04 -4.16 12.52
CA ILE A 91 8.37 -3.00 11.68
C ILE A 91 7.10 -2.22 11.34
N MET A 92 6.05 -2.91 10.88
CA MET A 92 4.77 -2.28 10.54
C MET A 92 4.13 -1.59 11.75
N ASN A 93 4.18 -2.22 12.94
CA ASN A 93 3.70 -1.62 14.18
C ASN A 93 4.55 -0.44 14.64
N ALA A 94 5.88 -0.53 14.57
CA ALA A 94 6.77 0.57 14.93
C ALA A 94 6.59 1.79 14.01
N ILE A 95 6.30 1.56 12.72
CA ILE A 95 5.90 2.60 11.76
C ILE A 95 4.56 3.22 12.17
N ALA A 96 3.57 2.41 12.57
CA ALA A 96 2.26 2.89 13.02
C ALA A 96 2.34 3.70 14.33
N GLU A 97 3.10 3.23 15.33
CA GLU A 97 3.30 3.91 16.61
C GLU A 97 4.02 5.27 16.45
N THR A 98 5.05 5.31 15.60
CA THR A 98 5.78 6.55 15.29
C THR A 98 4.86 7.57 14.61
N ARG A 99 3.89 7.12 13.81
CA ARG A 99 2.88 7.97 13.17
C ARG A 99 1.83 8.49 14.15
N LEU A 100 1.36 7.65 15.09
CA LEU A 100 0.44 8.07 16.15
C LEU A 100 1.08 9.10 17.10
N ALA A 101 2.33 8.89 17.50
CA ALA A 101 3.04 9.80 18.39
C ALA A 101 3.32 11.17 17.77
N ALA A 102 3.36 11.27 16.44
CA ALA A 102 3.56 12.51 15.69
C ALA A 102 2.24 13.27 15.40
N GLY A 103 1.06 12.74 15.76
CA GLY A 103 -0.22 13.37 15.45
C GLY A 103 -0.50 13.53 13.95
N GLN A 104 0.19 12.78 13.09
CA GLN A 104 0.09 12.88 11.64
C GLN A 104 -0.80 11.75 11.11
N PRO A 105 -2.03 12.04 10.62
CA PRO A 105 -2.79 11.08 9.83
C PRO A 105 -1.97 10.71 8.59
N GLY A 106 -1.90 9.41 8.29
CA GLY A 106 -0.91 8.81 7.40
C GLY A 106 -0.76 9.55 6.06
N ILE A 107 0.47 9.88 5.70
CA ILE A 107 0.85 10.20 4.32
C ILE A 107 1.53 8.93 3.77
N PRO A 108 1.13 8.38 2.61
CA PRO A 108 1.87 7.28 2.00
C PRO A 108 3.25 7.73 1.53
N ALA A 109 4.24 6.85 1.74
CA ALA A 109 5.60 6.80 1.20
C ALA A 109 6.19 8.09 0.57
N LYS A 110 7.08 8.77 1.29
CA LYS A 110 8.21 9.49 0.69
C LYS A 110 9.16 8.41 0.13
N THR A 111 9.50 8.33 -1.15
CA THR A 111 10.36 9.30 -1.87
C THR A 111 10.26 9.13 -3.40
N ALA A 112 9.36 9.88 -4.03
CA ALA A 112 9.76 10.86 -5.03
C ALA A 112 9.41 12.22 -4.43
N ALA A 113 10.28 13.22 -4.54
CA ALA A 113 9.87 14.58 -4.18
C ALA A 113 8.64 14.94 -5.02
N ALA A 114 7.61 15.53 -4.40
CA ALA A 114 6.46 16.02 -5.14
C ALA A 114 6.96 16.94 -6.27
N PRO A 115 6.46 16.79 -7.51
CA PRO A 115 6.71 17.76 -8.57
C PRO A 115 6.37 19.18 -8.06
N PRO A 116 6.99 20.24 -8.60
CA PRO A 116 6.57 21.59 -8.24
C PRO A 116 5.14 21.83 -8.75
N LYS A 117 4.31 22.53 -7.96
CA LYS A 117 2.94 22.91 -8.36
C LYS A 117 2.87 23.78 -9.62
N SER A 118 3.99 24.40 -10.02
CA SER A 118 4.13 25.11 -11.29
C SER A 118 4.15 24.17 -12.51
N MET A 119 4.20 22.85 -12.31
CA MET A 119 4.06 21.82 -13.34
C MET A 119 2.75 21.05 -13.12
N PRO A 120 1.59 21.63 -13.48
CA PRO A 120 0.30 21.13 -13.02
C PRO A 120 0.00 19.69 -13.46
N ALA A 121 0.31 19.32 -14.70
CA ALA A 121 0.09 17.95 -15.19
C ALA A 121 0.88 16.90 -14.39
N GLU A 122 2.14 17.18 -14.07
CA GLU A 122 2.98 16.27 -13.28
C GLU A 122 2.53 16.23 -11.81
N TYR A 123 2.10 17.36 -11.26
CA TYR A 123 1.53 17.42 -9.92
C TYR A 123 0.23 16.63 -9.82
N THR A 124 -0.67 16.73 -10.81
CA THR A 124 -1.91 15.97 -10.86
C THR A 124 -1.65 14.47 -10.87
N LYS A 125 -0.73 13.98 -11.70
CA LYS A 125 -0.33 12.56 -11.72
C LYS A 125 0.21 12.11 -10.37
N TYR A 126 1.07 12.92 -9.75
CA TYR A 126 1.60 12.66 -8.41
C TYR A 126 0.47 12.59 -7.36
N PHE A 127 -0.48 13.52 -7.41
CA PHE A 127 -1.60 13.60 -6.48
C PHE A 127 -2.54 12.39 -6.60
N VAL A 128 -2.87 11.97 -7.82
CA VAL A 128 -3.66 10.75 -8.09
C VAL A 128 -2.91 9.50 -7.64
N ASN A 129 -1.62 9.38 -7.94
CA ASN A 129 -0.82 8.23 -7.53
C ASN A 129 -0.72 8.10 -6.00
N ASN A 130 -0.69 9.21 -5.26
CA ASN A 130 -0.76 9.19 -3.80
C ASN A 130 -2.11 8.67 -3.30
N ALA A 131 -3.23 9.03 -3.93
CA ALA A 131 -4.56 8.53 -3.57
C ALA A 131 -4.66 7.02 -3.79
N ILE A 132 -4.21 6.55 -4.95
CA ILE A 132 -4.12 5.12 -5.27
C ILE A 132 -3.21 4.39 -4.27
N GLY A 133 -2.07 5.01 -3.92
CA GLY A 133 -1.14 4.49 -2.92
C GLY A 133 -1.82 4.32 -1.56
N ARG A 134 -2.51 5.36 -1.07
CA ARG A 134 -3.27 5.30 0.19
C ARG A 134 -4.29 4.17 0.16
N TYR A 135 -5.10 4.07 -0.89
CA TYR A 135 -6.09 3.00 -1.03
C TYR A 135 -5.45 1.61 -0.93
N LYS A 136 -4.34 1.39 -1.64
CA LYS A 136 -3.62 0.11 -1.61
C LYS A 136 -3.02 -0.21 -0.24
N THR A 137 -2.61 0.79 0.53
CA THR A 137 -1.90 0.57 1.81
C THR A 137 -2.81 0.59 3.04
N GLU A 138 -3.85 1.42 3.02
CA GLU A 138 -4.71 1.72 4.18
C GLU A 138 -6.15 1.21 3.98
N GLY A 139 -6.53 0.87 2.75
CA GLY A 139 -7.86 0.38 2.41
C GLY A 139 -8.88 1.49 2.11
N LEU A 140 -10.09 1.06 1.73
CA LEU A 140 -11.18 1.95 1.32
C LEU A 140 -11.58 2.91 2.44
N ASP A 141 -11.92 2.40 3.62
CA ASP A 141 -12.48 3.20 4.72
C ASP A 141 -11.54 4.33 5.14
N ALA A 142 -10.25 4.05 5.31
CA ALA A 142 -9.25 5.06 5.64
C ALA A 142 -9.08 6.10 4.52
N THR A 143 -9.17 5.66 3.26
CA THR A 143 -9.08 6.54 2.09
C THR A 143 -10.26 7.48 2.00
N LEU A 144 -11.49 6.97 2.15
CA LEU A 144 -12.70 7.77 2.18
C LEU A 144 -12.72 8.72 3.38
N ALA A 145 -12.27 8.26 4.56
CA ALA A 145 -12.18 9.11 5.73
C ALA A 145 -11.24 10.30 5.51
N TYR A 146 -10.09 10.09 4.86
CA TYR A 146 -9.14 11.17 4.56
C TYR A 146 -9.66 12.11 3.47
N TYR A 147 -10.13 11.59 2.32
CA TYR A 147 -10.54 12.43 1.19
C TYR A 147 -11.89 13.15 1.37
N ASN A 148 -12.50 13.01 2.54
CA ASN A 148 -13.63 13.81 2.99
C ASN A 148 -13.23 14.91 4.00
N THR A 149 -11.94 15.16 4.23
CA THR A 149 -11.48 16.24 5.11
C THR A 149 -10.82 17.40 4.34
N PRO A 150 -10.83 18.63 4.90
CA PRO A 150 -10.16 19.77 4.30
C PRO A 150 -8.64 19.57 4.11
N GLU A 151 -8.00 18.78 4.97
CA GLU A 151 -6.56 18.48 4.89
C GLU A 151 -6.19 17.69 3.63
N SER A 152 -7.16 17.04 2.99
CA SER A 152 -6.95 16.34 1.73
C SER A 152 -6.86 17.26 0.51
N ILE A 153 -7.24 18.53 0.65
CA ILE A 153 -7.18 19.53 -0.40
C ILE A 153 -5.80 20.18 -0.40
N ASP A 154 -5.18 20.28 -1.57
CA ASP A 154 -3.92 20.97 -1.75
C ASP A 154 -4.00 22.02 -2.85
N GLY A 155 -4.31 23.27 -2.48
CA GLY A 155 -4.56 24.33 -3.44
C GLY A 155 -5.73 23.97 -4.36
N GLN A 156 -5.49 23.91 -5.67
CA GLN A 156 -6.53 23.57 -6.65
C GLN A 156 -6.74 22.06 -6.85
N TRP A 157 -5.90 21.22 -6.22
CA TRP A 157 -5.96 19.76 -6.32
C TRP A 157 -6.76 19.20 -5.15
N TYR A 158 -7.76 18.41 -5.48
CA TYR A 158 -8.60 17.66 -4.54
C TYR A 158 -8.96 16.33 -5.19
N MET A 159 -9.39 15.37 -4.38
CA MET A 159 -9.86 14.08 -4.88
C MET A 159 -11.37 14.00 -4.71
N PHE A 160 -12.01 13.37 -5.67
CA PHE A 160 -13.35 12.82 -5.50
C PHE A 160 -13.31 11.34 -5.84
N ILE A 161 -14.20 10.57 -5.23
CA ILE A 161 -14.25 9.11 -5.38
C ILE A 161 -15.68 8.74 -5.70
N ILE A 162 -15.88 8.04 -6.81
CA ILE A 162 -17.16 7.48 -7.25
C ILE A 162 -17.03 5.96 -7.18
N ASP A 163 -18.02 5.27 -6.60
CA ASP A 163 -18.04 3.81 -6.54
C ASP A 163 -18.64 3.16 -7.81
N GLU A 164 -18.67 1.82 -7.83
CA GLU A 164 -19.16 1.03 -8.95
C GLU A 164 -20.67 1.23 -9.19
N GLU A 165 -21.41 1.68 -8.16
CA GLU A 165 -22.82 2.04 -8.22
C GLU A 165 -23.06 3.48 -8.73
N ASN A 166 -22.02 4.19 -9.18
CA ASN A 166 -22.06 5.61 -9.58
C ASN A 166 -22.48 6.56 -8.44
N THR A 167 -22.12 6.23 -7.20
CA THR A 167 -22.35 7.08 -6.03
C THR A 167 -21.07 7.80 -5.63
N MET A 168 -21.16 9.09 -5.37
CA MET A 168 -20.04 9.89 -4.87
C MET A 168 -19.77 9.53 -3.40
N ARG A 169 -18.59 8.98 -3.11
CA ARG A 169 -18.15 8.53 -1.78
C ARG A 169 -17.20 9.51 -1.09
N ALA A 170 -16.53 10.36 -1.86
CA ALA A 170 -15.72 11.42 -1.30
C ALA A 170 -15.73 12.65 -2.19
N HIS A 171 -15.85 13.84 -1.59
CA HIS A 171 -15.73 15.11 -2.29
C HIS A 171 -15.45 16.28 -1.32
N ALA A 172 -14.23 16.40 -0.78
CA ALA A 172 -13.90 17.41 0.23
C ALA A 172 -14.16 18.87 -0.21
N ALA A 173 -14.07 19.16 -1.50
CA ALA A 173 -14.32 20.50 -2.05
C ALA A 173 -15.81 20.88 -2.11
N ASP A 174 -16.69 19.88 -2.08
CA ASP A 174 -18.15 20.04 -2.15
C ASP A 174 -18.82 18.86 -1.41
N PRO A 175 -18.86 18.92 -0.07
CA PRO A 175 -19.35 17.81 0.74
C PRO A 175 -20.82 17.46 0.51
N ASP A 176 -21.62 18.36 -0.06
CA ASP A 176 -23.03 18.13 -0.36
C ASP A 176 -23.23 17.10 -1.48
N LEU A 177 -22.18 16.83 -2.27
CA LEU A 177 -22.19 15.78 -3.29
C LEU A 177 -21.99 14.38 -2.71
N VAL A 178 -21.51 14.23 -1.48
CA VAL A 178 -21.29 12.90 -0.88
C VAL A 178 -22.63 12.17 -0.71
N ASP A 179 -22.62 10.87 -1.01
CA ASP A 179 -23.78 9.97 -1.11
C ASP A 179 -24.82 10.36 -2.18
N GLN A 180 -24.50 11.31 -3.06
CA GLN A 180 -25.31 11.61 -4.24
C GLN A 180 -24.88 10.77 -5.46
N PRO A 181 -25.77 10.55 -6.44
CA PRO A 181 -25.38 10.00 -7.73
C PRO A 181 -24.34 10.90 -8.42
N ALA A 182 -23.42 10.32 -9.19
CA ALA A 182 -22.42 11.07 -9.96
C ALA A 182 -23.06 12.14 -10.86
N ALA A 183 -24.27 11.89 -11.37
CA ALA A 183 -25.06 12.85 -12.16
C ALA A 183 -25.41 14.16 -11.41
N ALA A 184 -25.36 14.18 -10.08
CA ALA A 184 -25.55 15.39 -9.29
C ALA A 184 -24.38 16.38 -9.43
N ALA A 185 -23.19 15.90 -9.79
CA ALA A 185 -22.03 16.73 -10.05
C ALA A 185 -22.13 17.40 -11.43
N VAL A 186 -22.87 18.50 -11.47
CA VAL A 186 -23.10 19.30 -12.69
C VAL A 186 -22.11 20.47 -12.71
N GLY A 187 -21.26 20.46 -13.73
CA GLY A 187 -20.32 21.54 -14.01
C GLY A 187 -21.00 22.76 -14.65
N PRO A 188 -20.20 23.81 -14.93
CA PRO A 188 -20.69 25.08 -15.48
C PRO A 188 -21.44 24.90 -16.81
N ASN A 189 -22.46 25.73 -17.02
CA ASN A 189 -23.35 25.67 -18.19
C ASN A 189 -24.10 24.33 -18.35
N GLY A 190 -24.26 23.56 -17.27
CA GLY A 190 -24.96 22.27 -17.30
C GLY A 190 -24.11 21.10 -17.81
N TYR A 191 -22.79 21.24 -17.84
CA TYR A 191 -21.89 20.16 -18.24
C TYR A 191 -22.00 18.96 -17.26
N PRO A 192 -22.27 17.73 -17.72
CA PRO A 192 -22.49 16.58 -16.82
C PRO A 192 -21.15 16.00 -16.34
N ALA A 193 -20.44 16.75 -15.47
CA ALA A 193 -19.06 16.44 -15.09
C ALA A 193 -18.92 15.05 -14.45
N GLY A 194 -19.77 14.71 -13.48
CA GLY A 194 -19.69 13.41 -12.82
C GLY A 194 -19.98 12.24 -13.76
N GLU A 195 -20.99 12.36 -14.64
CA GLU A 195 -21.28 11.32 -15.64
C GLU A 195 -20.15 11.18 -16.66
N ALA A 196 -19.56 12.29 -17.11
CA ALA A 196 -18.46 12.28 -18.07
C ALA A 196 -17.22 11.56 -17.51
N VAL A 197 -16.88 11.81 -16.23
CA VAL A 197 -15.78 11.11 -15.56
C VAL A 197 -16.11 9.64 -15.35
N ALA A 198 -17.29 9.32 -14.84
CA ALA A 198 -17.71 7.94 -14.59
C ALA A 198 -17.72 7.10 -15.88
N ALA A 199 -18.17 7.68 -16.99
CA ALA A 199 -18.18 7.03 -18.30
C ALA A 199 -16.78 6.83 -18.91
N ALA A 200 -15.81 7.67 -18.54
CA ALA A 200 -14.44 7.55 -19.00
C ALA A 200 -13.60 6.56 -18.18
N ALA A 201 -14.06 6.18 -16.99
CA ALA A 201 -13.34 5.27 -16.11
C ALA A 201 -13.26 3.85 -16.71
N ASP A 202 -12.05 3.29 -16.74
CA ASP A 202 -11.80 1.91 -17.12
C ASP A 202 -10.78 1.25 -16.16
N GLU A 203 -10.56 -0.06 -16.31
CA GLU A 203 -9.64 -0.83 -15.46
C GLU A 203 -8.16 -0.43 -15.61
N HIS A 204 -7.81 0.34 -16.64
CA HIS A 204 -6.46 0.84 -16.91
C HIS A 204 -6.27 2.30 -16.46
N GLY A 205 -7.36 2.99 -16.11
CA GLY A 205 -7.41 4.40 -15.80
C GLY A 205 -7.42 5.28 -17.06
N ALA A 206 -8.16 6.38 -16.99
CA ALA A 206 -8.22 7.39 -18.05
C ALA A 206 -7.87 8.78 -17.53
N TRP A 207 -7.30 9.60 -18.42
CA TRP A 207 -7.14 11.04 -18.21
C TRP A 207 -8.13 11.75 -19.14
N LEU A 208 -8.99 12.59 -18.56
CA LEU A 208 -9.90 13.44 -19.31
C LEU A 208 -9.80 14.87 -18.81
N ASP A 209 -9.97 15.80 -19.75
CA ASP A 209 -10.14 17.21 -19.42
C ASP A 209 -11.64 17.45 -19.17
N TYR A 210 -11.98 18.09 -18.05
CA TYR A 210 -13.36 18.44 -17.72
C TYR A 210 -13.45 19.79 -17.04
N THR A 211 -14.63 20.40 -17.01
CA THR A 211 -14.81 21.74 -16.43
C THR A 211 -15.65 21.69 -15.16
N PHE A 212 -15.11 22.24 -14.08
CA PHE A 212 -15.76 22.24 -12.76
C PHE A 212 -15.32 23.47 -11.93
N PRO A 213 -16.11 23.92 -10.93
CA PRO A 213 -15.68 24.99 -10.04
C PRO A 213 -14.35 24.68 -9.34
N ASN A 214 -13.44 25.64 -9.34
CA ASN A 214 -12.20 25.55 -8.60
C ASN A 214 -12.45 25.88 -7.12
N PRO A 215 -12.07 25.00 -6.18
CA PRO A 215 -12.35 25.22 -4.75
C PRO A 215 -11.63 26.44 -4.15
N VAL A 216 -10.56 26.93 -4.79
CA VAL A 216 -9.78 28.08 -4.29
C VAL A 216 -10.33 29.40 -4.83
N SER A 217 -10.60 29.48 -6.13
CA SER A 217 -11.02 30.73 -6.77
C SER A 217 -12.54 30.88 -6.82
N GLY A 218 -13.31 29.80 -6.67
CA GLY A 218 -14.73 29.74 -6.99
C GLY A 218 -15.04 29.94 -8.48
N GLY A 219 -14.01 30.11 -9.31
CA GLY A 219 -14.10 30.28 -10.75
C GLY A 219 -14.26 28.95 -11.47
N VAL A 220 -14.51 29.05 -12.77
CA VAL A 220 -14.63 27.89 -13.67
C VAL A 220 -13.27 27.62 -14.30
N ASP A 221 -12.71 26.44 -14.03
CA ASP A 221 -11.46 25.99 -14.65
C ASP A 221 -11.65 24.65 -15.36
N THR A 222 -10.92 24.47 -16.46
CA THR A 222 -10.71 23.14 -17.05
C THR A 222 -9.63 22.42 -16.24
N LYS A 223 -9.99 21.23 -15.75
CA LYS A 223 -9.19 20.33 -14.94
C LYS A 223 -8.60 19.23 -15.79
#